data_AF-A0AAD5BUL3-F1
#
_entry.id   AF-A0AAD5BUL3-F1
#
_cell.length_a   1.000
_cell.length_b   1.000
_cell.length_c   1.000
_cell.angle_alpha   90.00
_cell.angle_beta   90.00
_cell.angle_gamma   90.00
#
_symmetry.space_group_name_H-M   'P 1'
#
loop_
_entity.id
_entity.type
_entity.pdbx_description
1 polymer ?
#
loop_
_entity_poly.entity_id
_entity_poly.type
_entity_poly.pdbx_seq_one_letter_code
_entity_poly.pdbx_strand_id
1 'polypeptide(L)'
;MPQILGAPNEEELLLLHELFGLCLTGGREVHDVVVKNIQDMAKAFSVSDSEMLVRREELLQFAQAAIAGLKVTADVARVDSEISQIQRSLNIMKCHKSACEGSENSSEAPNSTSSMDTKESVAHIQLCCRLKSLLLKKRMLKKGDTPEIHAQKVDKLKLLLESLHNSANKTEERILEHREQKKEILTFCVSRTSEVSQIEKDLKAEISVIEKQRDKLEAELRQVNSTLVAAITRLQDAREERLQCDEDNNEFFLNLKKK
;
A
#
# COMPACT_ATOMS: atom_id res chain seq x y z
N MET A 1 -13.54 1.91 -7.32
CA MET A 1 -12.77 2.80 -6.43
C MET A 1 -12.18 1.92 -5.35
N PRO A 2 -10.87 1.93 -5.09
CA PRO A 2 -10.31 1.15 -4.00
C PRO A 2 -10.76 1.82 -2.70
N GLN A 3 -11.59 1.12 -1.95
CA GLN A 3 -12.02 1.51 -0.61
C GLN A 3 -10.78 1.32 0.28
N ILE A 4 -10.07 2.42 0.56
CA ILE A 4 -8.96 2.41 1.52
C ILE A 4 -9.62 2.17 2.87
N LEU A 5 -9.61 0.90 3.30
CA LEU A 5 -10.08 0.49 4.62
C LEU A 5 -9.24 1.27 5.65
N GLY A 6 -9.92 1.89 6.61
CA GLY A 6 -9.28 2.62 7.69
C GLY A 6 -8.33 1.75 8.49
N ALA A 7 -7.51 2.38 9.34
CA ALA A 7 -6.63 1.63 10.24
C ALA A 7 -7.45 0.62 11.06
N PRO A 8 -6.95 -0.62 11.25
CA PRO A 8 -7.71 -1.66 11.92
C PRO A 8 -8.09 -1.24 13.34
N ASN A 9 -9.34 -1.50 13.72
CA ASN A 9 -9.82 -1.20 15.07
C ASN A 9 -9.27 -2.22 16.10
N GLU A 10 -9.45 -1.93 17.39
CA GLU A 10 -8.89 -2.75 18.46
C GLU A 10 -9.51 -4.17 18.53
N GLU A 11 -10.78 -4.31 18.17
CA GLU A 11 -11.45 -5.63 18.04
C GLU A 11 -10.92 -6.42 16.84
N GLU A 12 -10.66 -5.76 15.70
CA GLU A 12 -10.06 -6.38 14.51
C GLU A 12 -8.62 -6.85 14.80
N LEU A 13 -7.87 -6.11 15.62
CA LEU A 13 -6.54 -6.50 16.09
C LEU A 13 -6.60 -7.73 17.03
N LEU A 14 -7.57 -7.77 17.95
CA LEU A 14 -7.79 -8.92 18.83
C LEU A 14 -8.18 -10.16 18.04
N LEU A 15 -9.07 -10.02 17.05
CA LEU A 15 -9.47 -11.10 16.16
C LEU A 15 -8.29 -11.61 15.34
N LEU A 16 -7.45 -10.70 14.85
CA LEU A 16 -6.24 -11.05 14.11
C LEU A 16 -5.23 -11.81 14.99
N HIS A 17 -5.09 -11.40 16.26
CA HIS A 17 -4.30 -12.10 17.26
C HIS A 17 -4.82 -13.51 17.50
N GLU A 18 -6.13 -13.67 17.63
CA GLU A 18 -6.77 -14.97 17.83
C GLU A 18 -6.59 -15.87 16.61
N LEU A 19 -6.78 -15.32 15.40
CA LEU A 19 -6.60 -16.05 14.15
C LEU A 19 -5.14 -16.51 13.98
N PHE A 20 -4.16 -15.64 14.22
CA PHE A 20 -2.75 -16.03 14.18
C PHE A 20 -2.39 -17.00 15.30
N GLY A 21 -3.01 -16.87 16.47
CA GLY A 21 -2.97 -17.83 17.57
C GLY A 21 -3.33 -19.25 17.13
N LEU A 22 -4.32 -19.36 16.24
CA LEU A 22 -4.83 -20.62 15.70
C LEU A 22 -4.04 -21.11 14.48
N CYS A 23 -3.46 -20.21 13.69
CA CYS A 23 -2.84 -20.54 12.39
C CYS A 23 -1.32 -20.66 12.41
N LEU A 24 -0.62 -19.99 13.34
CA LEU A 24 0.83 -19.98 13.39
C LEU A 24 1.34 -20.92 14.48
N THR A 25 2.17 -21.89 14.08
CA THR A 25 2.97 -22.69 15.01
C THR A 25 4.03 -21.79 15.65
N GLY A 26 3.77 -21.35 16.88
CA GLY A 26 4.65 -20.46 17.64
C GLY A 26 3.95 -20.00 18.92
N GLY A 27 4.71 -19.68 19.96
CA GLY A 27 4.16 -19.09 21.19
C GLY A 27 3.64 -17.67 20.95
N ARG A 28 3.02 -17.08 21.97
CA ARG A 28 2.45 -15.73 21.96
C ARG A 28 3.41 -14.67 21.40
N GLU A 29 4.70 -14.81 21.71
CA GLU A 29 5.77 -13.92 21.24
C GLU A 29 5.85 -13.81 19.71
N VAL A 30 5.65 -14.92 18.98
CA VAL A 30 5.68 -14.92 17.50
C VAL A 30 4.44 -14.21 16.97
N HIS A 31 3.28 -14.44 17.59
CA HIS A 31 2.03 -13.79 17.21
C HIS A 31 2.10 -12.27 17.44
N ASP A 32 2.62 -11.84 18.59
CA ASP A 32 2.83 -10.42 18.94
C ASP A 32 3.73 -9.72 17.93
N VAL A 33 4.84 -10.36 17.52
CA VAL A 33 5.74 -9.81 16.50
C VAL A 33 5.06 -9.69 15.13
N VAL A 34 4.26 -10.68 14.72
CA VAL A 34 3.54 -10.65 13.44
C VAL A 34 2.50 -9.52 13.42
N VAL A 35 1.69 -9.39 14.47
CA VAL A 35 0.68 -8.33 14.57
C VAL A 35 1.34 -6.95 14.61
N LYS A 36 2.43 -6.81 15.38
CA LYS A 36 3.21 -5.56 15.40
C LYS A 36 3.77 -5.19 14.02
N ASN A 37 4.32 -6.15 13.28
CA ASN A 37 4.81 -5.91 11.92
C ASN A 37 3.70 -5.46 10.97
N ILE A 38 2.49 -6.02 11.11
CA ILE A 38 1.32 -5.60 10.31
C ILE A 38 0.89 -4.18 10.69
N GLN A 39 0.87 -3.85 11.98
CA GLN A 39 0.57 -2.49 12.46
C GLN A 39 1.61 -1.48 11.96
N ASP A 40 2.90 -1.81 12.02
CA ASP A 40 3.98 -0.94 11.55
C ASP A 40 3.88 -0.72 10.03
N MET A 41 3.57 -1.77 9.26
CA MET A 41 3.26 -1.65 7.84
C MET A 41 2.04 -0.75 7.60
N ALA A 42 0.93 -0.97 8.33
CA ALA A 42 -0.28 -0.17 8.18
C ALA A 42 -0.04 1.32 8.49
N LYS A 43 0.76 1.63 9.53
CA LYS A 43 1.17 2.99 9.85
C LYS A 43 2.06 3.59 8.74
N ALA A 44 2.99 2.83 8.18
CA ALA A 44 3.82 3.31 7.08
C ALA A 44 3.00 3.63 5.82
N PHE A 45 1.98 2.80 5.52
CA PHE A 45 1.05 3.06 4.42
C PHE A 45 0.16 4.28 4.68
N SER A 46 -0.38 4.44 5.88
CA SER A 46 -1.28 5.57 6.19
C SER A 46 -0.56 6.93 6.12
N VAL A 47 0.68 7.01 6.59
CA VAL A 47 1.51 8.23 6.44
C VAL A 47 1.78 8.53 4.97
N SER A 48 2.14 7.51 4.18
CA SER A 48 2.41 7.68 2.74
C SER A 48 1.17 8.14 1.97
N ASP A 49 0.00 7.57 2.28
CA ASP A 49 -1.27 7.97 1.68
C ASP A 49 -1.62 9.42 2.02
N SER A 50 -1.41 9.85 3.27
CA SER A 50 -1.69 11.23 3.68
C SER A 50 -0.82 12.25 2.93
N GLU A 51 0.48 11.97 2.77
CA GLU A 51 1.40 12.86 2.05
C GLU A 51 1.05 12.93 0.55
N MET A 52 0.75 11.79 -0.07
CA MET A 52 0.32 11.75 -1.47
C MET A 52 -1.00 12.48 -1.70
N LEU A 53 -1.96 12.34 -0.78
CA LEU A 53 -3.26 13.01 -0.86
C LEU A 53 -3.10 14.52 -0.75
N VAL A 54 -2.28 15.02 0.17
CA VAL A 54 -1.98 16.46 0.30
C VAL A 54 -1.33 17.00 -0.97
N ARG A 55 -0.30 16.33 -1.49
CA ARG A 55 0.38 16.79 -2.73
C ARG A 55 -0.53 16.73 -3.96
N ARG A 56 -1.42 15.74 -4.04
CA ARG A 56 -2.42 15.63 -5.11
C ARG A 56 -3.45 16.76 -5.02
N GLU A 57 -3.94 17.07 -3.82
CA GLU A 57 -4.86 18.18 -3.60
C GLU A 57 -4.23 19.52 -3.96
N GLU A 58 -2.98 19.77 -3.53
CA GLU A 58 -2.23 20.96 -3.91
C GLU A 58 -2.06 21.11 -5.43
N LEU A 59 -1.75 20.01 -6.13
CA LEU A 59 -1.63 19.99 -7.59
C LEU A 59 -2.97 20.32 -8.26
N LEU A 60 -4.08 19.74 -7.77
CA LEU A 60 -5.42 19.99 -8.31
C LEU A 60 -5.85 21.45 -8.11
N GLN A 61 -5.62 22.01 -6.93
CA GLN A 61 -5.92 23.42 -6.65
C GLN A 61 -5.12 24.35 -7.56
N PHE A 62 -3.83 24.08 -7.76
CA PHE A 62 -2.99 24.86 -8.67
C PHE A 62 -3.46 24.74 -10.13
N ALA A 63 -3.87 23.55 -10.56
CA ALA A 63 -4.33 23.33 -11.94
C ALA A 63 -5.64 24.08 -12.18
N GLN A 64 -6.58 23.99 -11.25
CA GLN A 64 -7.84 24.71 -11.32
C GLN A 64 -7.64 26.24 -11.34
N ALA A 65 -6.71 26.74 -10.52
CA ALA A 65 -6.37 28.17 -10.49
C ALA A 65 -5.75 28.66 -11.81
N ALA A 66 -4.90 27.84 -12.45
CA ALA A 66 -4.31 28.16 -13.76
C ALA A 66 -5.35 28.17 -14.89
N ILE A 67 -6.28 27.21 -14.88
CA ILE A 67 -7.36 27.10 -15.87
C ILE A 67 -8.36 28.26 -15.73
N ALA A 68 -8.76 28.60 -14.51
CA ALA A 68 -9.69 29.70 -14.24
C ALA A 68 -9.13 31.05 -14.74
N GLY A 69 -7.82 31.28 -14.56
CA GLY A 69 -7.15 32.48 -15.05
C GLY A 69 -7.22 32.64 -16.57
N LEU A 70 -7.04 31.54 -17.33
CA LEU A 70 -7.09 31.53 -18.79
C LEU A 70 -8.50 31.80 -19.34
N LYS A 71 -9.53 31.18 -18.74
CA LYS A 71 -10.94 31.32 -19.16
C LYS A 71 -11.39 32.77 -19.11
N VAL A 72 -11.04 33.48 -18.04
CA VAL A 72 -11.37 34.89 -17.86
C VAL A 72 -10.66 35.76 -18.91
N THR A 73 -9.41 35.47 -19.24
CA THR A 73 -8.66 36.17 -20.28
C THR A 73 -9.26 35.96 -21.69
N ALA A 74 -9.72 34.74 -22.00
CA ALA A 74 -10.36 34.44 -23.28
C ALA A 74 -11.71 35.16 -23.48
N ASP A 75 -12.51 35.31 -22.41
CA ASP A 75 -13.78 36.04 -22.47
C ASP A 75 -13.58 37.54 -22.71
N VAL A 76 -12.54 38.14 -22.11
CA VAL A 76 -12.15 39.54 -22.36
C VAL A 76 -11.72 39.74 -23.81
N ALA A 77 -10.88 38.84 -24.35
CA ALA A 77 -10.42 38.93 -25.74
C ALA A 77 -11.56 38.84 -26.76
N ARG A 78 -12.57 38.00 -26.51
CA ARG A 78 -13.77 37.89 -27.35
C ARG A 78 -14.57 39.19 -27.36
N VAL A 79 -14.80 39.77 -26.18
CA VAL A 79 -15.51 41.06 -26.05
C VAL A 79 -14.75 42.18 -26.76
N ASP A 80 -13.41 42.19 -26.70
CA ASP A 80 -12.58 43.18 -27.39
C ASP A 80 -12.62 43.05 -28.92
N SER A 81 -12.69 41.83 -29.43
CA SER A 81 -12.91 41.57 -30.86
C SER A 81 -14.27 42.10 -31.34
N GLU A 82 -15.35 41.81 -30.60
CA GLU A 82 -16.70 42.33 -30.91
C GLU A 82 -16.76 43.86 -30.85
N ILE A 83 -16.15 44.48 -29.84
CA ILE A 83 -16.05 45.95 -29.72
C ILE A 83 -15.33 46.53 -30.94
N SER A 84 -14.20 45.94 -31.34
CA SER A 84 -13.41 46.40 -32.49
C SER A 84 -14.18 46.26 -33.81
N GLN A 85 -14.98 45.20 -33.96
CA GLN A 85 -15.82 44.99 -35.13
C GLN A 85 -16.96 46.02 -35.21
N ILE A 86 -17.61 46.32 -34.09
CA ILE A 86 -18.68 47.34 -34.03
C ILE A 86 -18.11 48.73 -34.29
N GLN A 87 -16.95 49.06 -33.72
CA GLN A 87 -16.27 50.33 -33.97
C GLN A 87 -15.90 50.52 -35.44
N ARG A 88 -15.39 49.46 -36.11
CA ARG A 88 -15.16 49.49 -37.57
C ARG A 88 -16.46 49.75 -38.34
N SER A 89 -17.54 49.05 -38.00
CA SER A 89 -18.84 49.22 -38.65
C SER A 89 -19.40 50.64 -38.48
N LEU A 90 -19.23 51.21 -37.28
CA LEU A 90 -19.64 52.57 -36.95
C LEU A 90 -18.84 53.62 -37.76
N ASN A 91 -17.53 53.41 -37.91
CA ASN A 91 -16.67 54.28 -38.69
C ASN A 91 -17.01 54.24 -40.19
N ILE A 92 -17.33 53.06 -40.73
CA ILE A 92 -17.79 52.91 -42.12
C ILE A 92 -19.08 53.71 -42.35
N MET A 93 -20.09 53.56 -41.48
CA MET A 93 -21.33 54.35 -41.56
C MET A 93 -21.09 55.86 -41.42
N LYS A 94 -20.11 56.26 -40.60
CA LYS A 94 -19.71 57.68 -40.46
C LYS A 94 -19.12 58.23 -41.76
N CYS A 95 -18.28 57.45 -42.45
CA CYS A 95 -17.71 57.81 -43.76
C CYS A 95 -18.78 57.89 -44.87
N HIS A 96 -19.77 57.01 -44.87
CA HIS A 96 -20.88 57.05 -45.85
C HIS A 96 -21.74 58.31 -45.71
N LYS A 97 -22.02 58.75 -44.47
CA LYS A 97 -22.74 60.01 -44.22
C LYS A 97 -21.95 61.24 -44.68
N SER A 98 -20.64 61.29 -44.45
CA SER A 98 -19.80 62.41 -44.92
C SER A 98 -19.56 62.44 -46.44
N ALA A 99 -19.64 61.29 -47.12
CA ALA A 99 -19.52 61.22 -48.57
C ALA A 99 -20.79 61.68 -49.30
N CYS A 100 -21.95 61.58 -48.65
CA CYS A 100 -23.23 62.03 -49.21
C CYS A 100 -23.45 63.55 -49.05
N GLU A 101 -22.76 64.21 -48.13
CA GLU A 101 -22.83 65.67 -47.91
C GLU A 101 -21.90 66.47 -48.86
N GLY A 102 -21.01 65.82 -49.62
CA GLY A 102 -19.99 66.47 -50.44
C GLY A 102 -20.25 66.54 -51.95
N SER A 103 -21.42 66.11 -52.44
CA SER A 103 -21.76 66.16 -53.86
C SER A 103 -22.89 67.17 -54.11
N GLU A 104 -22.54 68.45 -54.16
CA GLU A 104 -23.36 69.42 -54.89
C GLU A 104 -23.34 69.05 -56.37
N ASN A 105 -24.47 68.57 -56.90
CA ASN A 105 -25.14 69.14 -58.07
C ASN A 105 -26.39 68.35 -58.50
N SER A 106 -27.52 69.08 -58.48
CA SER A 106 -28.67 69.00 -59.39
C SER A 106 -29.70 67.85 -59.32
N SER A 107 -30.96 68.30 -59.26
CA SER A 107 -32.20 67.72 -59.81
C SER A 107 -33.17 67.01 -58.86
N GLU A 108 -34.41 67.51 -58.92
CA GLU A 108 -35.63 67.15 -58.18
C GLU A 108 -36.04 65.67 -58.26
N ALA A 109 -36.43 65.09 -57.11
CA ALA A 109 -37.67 64.33 -56.88
C ALA A 109 -37.69 63.82 -55.42
N PRO A 110 -38.65 64.24 -54.57
CA PRO A 110 -38.74 63.74 -53.20
C PRO A 110 -39.55 62.43 -53.19
N ASN A 111 -39.15 61.49 -52.32
CA ASN A 111 -39.94 60.38 -51.74
C ASN A 111 -39.24 59.00 -51.70
N SER A 112 -37.91 58.93 -51.65
CA SER A 112 -37.22 57.67 -51.29
C SER A 112 -36.02 57.83 -50.33
N THR A 113 -35.45 59.03 -50.20
CA THR A 113 -34.28 59.31 -49.32
C THR A 113 -34.61 59.26 -47.83
N SER A 114 -35.78 59.77 -47.40
CA SER A 114 -36.18 59.80 -45.98
C SER A 114 -36.31 58.41 -45.32
N SER A 115 -36.71 57.36 -46.06
CA SER A 115 -36.87 56.00 -45.52
C SER A 115 -35.53 55.26 -45.35
N MET A 116 -34.52 55.58 -46.17
CA MET A 116 -33.17 55.02 -46.08
C MET A 116 -32.40 55.66 -44.91
N ASP A 117 -32.45 56.98 -44.78
CA ASP A 117 -31.75 57.73 -43.73
C ASP A 117 -32.25 57.37 -42.32
N THR A 118 -33.55 57.11 -42.20
CA THR A 118 -34.16 56.63 -40.94
C THR A 118 -33.75 55.20 -40.62
N LYS A 119 -33.61 54.31 -41.60
CA LYS A 119 -33.09 52.96 -41.39
C LYS A 119 -31.60 52.95 -41.03
N GLU A 120 -30.80 53.80 -41.64
CA GLU A 120 -29.37 53.92 -41.35
C GLU A 120 -29.10 54.55 -39.97
N SER A 121 -29.91 55.55 -39.57
CA SER A 121 -29.86 56.11 -38.21
C SER A 121 -30.30 55.11 -37.13
N VAL A 122 -31.33 54.29 -37.39
CA VAL A 122 -31.74 53.20 -36.50
C VAL A 122 -30.62 52.16 -36.36
N ALA A 123 -29.98 51.74 -37.46
CA ALA A 123 -28.85 50.82 -37.43
C ALA A 123 -27.66 51.38 -36.64
N HIS A 124 -27.36 52.66 -36.79
CA HIS A 124 -26.32 53.36 -36.03
C HIS A 124 -26.62 53.38 -34.52
N ILE A 125 -27.85 53.72 -34.13
CA ILE A 125 -28.28 53.71 -32.72
C ILE A 125 -28.19 52.29 -32.14
N GLN A 126 -28.60 51.26 -32.90
CA GLN A 126 -28.54 49.87 -32.47
C GLN A 126 -27.09 49.42 -32.23
N LEU A 127 -26.16 49.76 -33.13
CA LEU A 127 -24.73 49.48 -32.95
C LEU A 127 -24.15 50.21 -31.73
N CYS A 128 -24.51 51.47 -31.51
CA CYS A 128 -24.11 52.24 -30.32
C CYS A 128 -24.64 51.62 -29.02
N CYS A 129 -25.90 51.20 -28.99
CA CYS A 129 -26.51 50.49 -27.86
C CYS A 129 -25.79 49.16 -27.59
N ARG A 130 -25.48 48.39 -28.64
CA ARG A 130 -24.73 47.13 -28.52
C ARG A 130 -23.31 47.39 -28.00
N LEU A 131 -22.61 48.39 -28.53
CA LEU A 131 -21.28 48.78 -28.07
C LEU A 131 -21.27 49.15 -26.59
N LYS A 132 -22.24 49.96 -26.14
CA LYS A 132 -22.41 50.33 -24.74
C LYS A 132 -22.64 49.09 -23.86
N SER A 133 -23.49 48.16 -24.31
CA SER A 133 -23.74 46.91 -23.58
C SER A 133 -22.47 46.03 -23.44
N LEU A 134 -21.65 45.97 -24.49
CA LEU A 134 -20.39 45.21 -24.49
C LEU A 134 -19.32 45.86 -23.61
N LEU A 135 -19.24 47.19 -23.57
CA LEU A 135 -18.33 47.92 -22.68
C LEU A 135 -18.72 47.74 -21.20
N LEU A 136 -20.03 47.74 -20.89
CA LEU A 136 -20.50 47.39 -19.55
C LEU A 136 -20.16 45.94 -19.21
N LYS A 137 -20.41 45.00 -20.13
CA LYS A 137 -20.04 43.59 -19.98
C LYS A 137 -18.54 43.43 -19.71
N LYS A 138 -17.68 44.12 -20.47
CA LYS A 138 -16.22 44.13 -20.29
C LYS A 138 -15.82 44.61 -18.89
N ARG A 139 -16.48 45.64 -18.36
CA ARG A 139 -16.23 46.15 -17.00
C ARG A 139 -16.60 45.14 -15.91
N MET A 140 -17.60 44.29 -16.16
CA MET A 140 -18.01 43.25 -15.21
C MET A 140 -17.13 41.99 -15.28
N LEU A 141 -16.35 41.81 -16.34
CA LEU A 141 -15.35 40.75 -16.42
C LEU A 141 -14.15 41.14 -15.54
N LYS A 142 -13.78 40.26 -14.61
CA LYS A 142 -12.50 40.38 -13.90
C LYS A 142 -11.38 40.30 -14.94
N LYS A 143 -10.26 41.01 -14.75
CA LYS A 143 -9.06 40.78 -15.59
C LYS A 143 -8.49 39.42 -15.19
N GLY A 144 -8.37 38.51 -16.15
CA GLY A 144 -7.72 37.20 -15.93
C GLY A 144 -6.22 37.36 -15.73
N ASP A 145 -5.51 36.23 -15.66
CA ASP A 145 -4.05 36.26 -15.52
C ASP A 145 -3.41 36.84 -16.79
N THR A 146 -2.29 37.55 -16.61
CA THR A 146 -1.39 37.87 -17.73
C THR A 146 -0.70 36.60 -18.23
N PRO A 147 -0.23 36.57 -19.50
CA PRO A 147 0.49 35.41 -20.05
C PRO A 147 1.69 34.99 -19.20
N GLU A 148 2.38 35.95 -18.59
CA GLU A 148 3.54 35.72 -17.73
C GLU A 148 3.17 35.06 -16.40
N ILE A 149 2.09 35.51 -15.74
CA ILE A 149 1.56 34.88 -14.52
C ILE A 149 1.08 33.45 -14.85
N HIS A 150 0.46 33.25 -16.02
CA HIS A 150 0.04 31.93 -16.45
C HIS A 150 1.23 30.99 -16.69
N ALA A 151 2.29 31.45 -17.36
CA ALA A 151 3.52 30.67 -17.56
C ALA A 151 4.15 30.25 -16.22
N GLN A 152 4.24 31.17 -15.25
CA GLN A 152 4.72 30.85 -13.90
C GLN A 152 3.85 29.79 -13.20
N LYS A 153 2.53 29.83 -13.38
CA LYS A 153 1.63 28.80 -12.83
C LYS A 153 1.85 27.43 -13.50
N VAL A 154 2.11 27.40 -14.79
CA VAL A 154 2.42 26.15 -15.53
C VAL A 154 3.76 25.57 -15.10
N ASP A 155 4.79 26.40 -14.92
CA ASP A 155 6.09 25.94 -14.42
C ASP A 155 5.98 25.38 -13.00
N LYS A 156 5.21 26.04 -12.13
CA LYS A 156 4.92 25.54 -10.79
C LYS A 156 4.15 24.21 -10.81
N LEU A 157 3.20 24.05 -11.73
CA LEU A 157 2.49 22.78 -11.94
C LEU A 157 3.43 21.66 -12.37
N LYS A 158 4.37 21.96 -13.27
CA LYS A 158 5.38 21.00 -13.72
C LYS A 158 6.26 20.54 -12.56
N LEU A 159 6.72 21.47 -11.72
CA LEU A 159 7.49 21.15 -10.51
C LEU A 159 6.70 20.31 -9.51
N LEU A 160 5.43 20.63 -9.27
CA LEU A 160 4.56 19.85 -8.38
C LEU A 160 4.33 18.44 -8.91
N LEU A 161 4.13 18.29 -10.22
CA LEU A 161 3.97 16.99 -10.88
C LEU A 161 5.22 16.13 -10.74
N GLU A 162 6.39 16.71 -11.02
CA GLU A 162 7.68 16.02 -10.90
C GLU A 162 7.98 15.63 -9.45
N SER A 163 7.68 16.51 -8.49
CA SER A 163 7.80 16.25 -7.05
C SER A 163 6.86 15.13 -6.58
N LEU A 164 5.62 15.08 -7.08
CA LEU A 164 4.67 14.02 -6.79
C LEU A 164 5.15 12.68 -7.36
N HIS A 165 5.61 12.69 -8.62
CA HIS A 165 6.14 11.51 -9.28
C HIS A 165 7.38 10.96 -8.55
N ASN A 166 8.32 11.81 -8.17
CA ASN A 166 9.52 11.41 -7.41
C ASN A 166 9.16 10.85 -6.03
N SER A 167 8.17 11.45 -5.35
CA SER A 167 7.70 10.93 -4.07
C SER A 167 7.08 9.53 -4.20
N ALA A 168 6.22 9.35 -5.21
CA ALA A 168 5.58 8.06 -5.51
C ALA A 168 6.60 6.99 -5.91
N ASN A 169 7.59 7.34 -6.73
CA ASN A 169 8.65 6.40 -7.10
C ASN A 169 9.48 5.98 -5.88
N LYS A 170 9.80 6.91 -4.98
CA LYS A 170 10.55 6.62 -3.75
C LYS A 170 9.78 5.76 -2.75
N THR A 171 8.45 5.90 -2.67
CA THR A 171 7.63 4.99 -1.85
C THR A 171 7.57 3.60 -2.49
N GLU A 172 7.42 3.52 -3.81
CA GLU A 172 7.42 2.27 -4.56
C GLU A 172 8.73 1.48 -4.43
N GLU A 173 9.88 2.14 -4.59
CA GLU A 173 11.20 1.53 -4.42
C GLU A 173 11.39 0.95 -3.01
N ARG A 174 11.00 1.70 -1.97
CA ARG A 174 11.07 1.21 -0.57
C ARG A 174 10.17 -0.01 -0.34
N ILE A 175 8.99 -0.03 -0.95
CA ILE A 175 8.06 -1.18 -0.87
C ILE A 175 8.66 -2.40 -1.57
N LEU A 176 9.27 -2.22 -2.74
CA LEU A 176 9.92 -3.30 -3.49
C LEU A 176 11.12 -3.86 -2.73
N GLU A 177 12.00 -3.02 -2.21
CA GLU A 177 13.17 -3.42 -1.42
C GLU A 177 12.76 -4.25 -0.19
N HIS A 178 11.81 -3.74 0.59
CA HIS A 178 11.32 -4.45 1.78
C HIS A 178 10.64 -5.79 1.45
N ARG A 179 9.94 -5.87 0.30
CA ARG A 179 9.38 -7.14 -0.19
C ARG A 179 10.46 -8.14 -0.56
N GLU A 180 11.53 -7.70 -1.21
CA GLU A 180 12.62 -8.60 -1.60
C GLU A 180 13.38 -9.11 -0.37
N GLN A 181 13.70 -8.26 0.59
CA GLN A 181 14.31 -8.67 1.87
C GLN A 181 13.47 -9.72 2.61
N LYS A 182 12.15 -9.50 2.72
CA LYS A 182 11.24 -10.48 3.34
C LYS A 182 11.18 -11.80 2.59
N LYS A 183 11.22 -11.75 1.25
CA LYS A 183 11.24 -12.93 0.40
C LYS A 183 12.53 -13.72 0.59
N GLU A 184 13.70 -13.06 0.66
CA GLU A 184 14.98 -13.70 0.96
C GLU A 184 14.95 -14.43 2.32
N ILE A 185 14.49 -13.73 3.38
CA ILE A 185 14.35 -14.32 4.72
C ILE A 185 13.42 -15.54 4.67
N LEU A 186 12.27 -15.43 3.98
CA LEU A 186 11.33 -16.53 3.85
C LEU A 186 11.95 -17.73 3.13
N THR A 187 12.67 -17.51 2.02
CA THR A 187 13.34 -18.59 1.30
C THR A 187 14.37 -19.31 2.18
N PHE A 188 15.14 -18.57 2.97
CA PHE A 188 16.08 -19.12 3.93
C PHE A 188 15.40 -19.92 5.05
N CYS A 189 14.30 -19.40 5.61
CA CYS A 189 13.55 -20.12 6.63
C CYS A 189 12.98 -21.43 6.09
N VAL A 190 12.41 -21.41 4.87
CA VAL A 190 11.85 -22.61 4.23
C VAL A 190 12.94 -23.66 3.98
N SER A 191 14.10 -23.27 3.45
CA SER A 191 15.21 -24.21 3.23
C SER A 191 15.67 -24.82 4.56
N ARG A 192 15.85 -24.00 5.58
CA ARG A 192 16.28 -24.45 6.91
C ARG A 192 15.25 -25.37 7.58
N THR A 193 13.96 -25.10 7.44
CA THR A 193 12.91 -26.00 7.94
C THR A 193 12.95 -27.36 7.23
N SER A 194 13.23 -27.38 5.93
CA SER A 194 13.37 -28.65 5.19
C SER A 194 14.59 -29.46 5.63
N GLU A 195 15.72 -28.80 5.88
CA GLU A 195 16.93 -29.42 6.42
C GLU A 195 16.70 -30.00 7.82
N VAL A 196 16.10 -29.21 8.72
CA VAL A 196 15.76 -29.65 10.09
C VAL A 196 14.80 -30.83 10.05
N SER A 197 13.77 -30.80 9.19
CA SER A 197 12.84 -31.92 9.04
C SER A 197 13.53 -33.20 8.57
N GLN A 198 14.57 -33.10 7.72
CA GLN A 198 15.35 -34.25 7.32
C GLN A 198 16.20 -34.78 8.47
N ILE A 199 16.88 -33.90 9.21
CA ILE A 199 17.66 -34.26 10.41
C ILE A 199 16.77 -34.96 11.45
N GLU A 200 15.55 -34.46 11.70
CA GLU A 200 14.61 -35.08 12.62
C GLU A 200 14.23 -36.51 12.22
N LYS A 201 14.05 -36.77 10.91
CA LYS A 201 13.78 -38.13 10.41
C LYS A 201 14.96 -39.05 10.62
N ASP A 202 16.17 -38.57 10.33
CA ASP A 202 17.40 -39.35 10.47
C ASP A 202 17.66 -39.71 11.93
N LEU A 203 17.51 -38.73 12.84
CA LEU A 203 17.61 -38.95 14.30
C LEU A 203 16.55 -39.92 14.81
N LYS A 204 15.31 -39.81 14.32
CA LYS A 204 14.23 -40.75 14.70
C LYS A 204 14.55 -42.17 14.27
N ALA A 205 15.17 -42.35 13.10
CA ALA A 205 15.63 -43.66 12.64
C ALA A 205 16.76 -44.19 13.51
N GLU A 206 17.75 -43.36 13.85
CA GLU A 206 18.86 -43.71 14.75
C GLU A 206 18.37 -44.12 16.14
N ILE A 207 17.47 -43.34 16.74
CA ILE A 207 16.85 -43.65 18.04
C ILE A 207 16.18 -45.02 17.99
N SER A 208 15.43 -45.34 16.92
CA SER A 208 14.78 -46.65 16.79
C SER A 208 15.79 -47.81 16.73
N VAL A 209 16.95 -47.60 16.11
CA VAL A 209 18.03 -48.61 16.09
C VAL A 209 18.62 -48.78 17.49
N ILE A 210 18.90 -47.68 18.20
CA ILE A 210 19.45 -47.71 19.56
C ILE A 210 18.48 -48.37 20.54
N GLU A 211 17.18 -48.07 20.45
CA GLU A 211 16.15 -48.71 21.28
C GLU A 211 16.12 -50.23 21.10
N LYS A 212 16.19 -50.71 19.85
CA LYS A 212 16.26 -52.15 19.57
C LYS A 212 17.52 -52.80 20.15
N GLN A 213 18.66 -52.12 20.09
CA GLN A 213 19.91 -52.60 20.69
C GLN A 213 19.82 -52.67 22.21
N ARG A 214 19.26 -51.62 22.85
CA ARG A 214 18.99 -51.59 24.29
C ARG A 214 18.12 -52.77 24.70
N ASP A 215 17.01 -52.99 24.01
CA ASP A 215 16.06 -54.06 24.34
C ASP A 215 16.69 -55.45 24.23
N LYS A 216 17.58 -55.65 23.24
CA LYS A 216 18.36 -56.88 23.10
C LYS A 216 19.33 -57.08 24.27
N LEU A 217 20.12 -56.05 24.61
CA LEU A 217 21.05 -56.12 25.74
C LEU A 217 20.33 -56.36 27.07
N GLU A 218 19.16 -55.75 27.26
CA GLU A 218 18.36 -55.96 28.46
C GLU A 218 17.83 -57.40 28.55
N ALA A 219 17.48 -58.02 27.42
CA ALA A 219 17.10 -59.43 27.37
C ALA A 219 18.28 -60.36 27.72
N GLU A 220 19.47 -60.11 27.17
CA GLU A 220 20.69 -60.85 27.49
C GLU A 220 21.04 -60.71 28.98
N LEU A 221 20.95 -59.50 29.55
CA LEU A 221 21.19 -59.27 30.97
C LEU A 221 20.21 -60.02 31.87
N ARG A 222 18.92 -60.07 31.51
CA ARG A 222 17.91 -60.86 32.25
C ARG A 222 18.26 -62.34 32.25
N GLN A 223 18.73 -62.88 31.11
CA GLN A 223 19.16 -64.27 31.00
C GLN A 223 20.37 -64.56 31.90
N VAL A 224 21.40 -63.69 31.87
CA VAL A 224 22.58 -63.82 32.75
C VAL A 224 22.16 -63.80 34.22
N ASN A 225 21.30 -62.86 34.61
CA ASN A 225 20.80 -62.78 35.99
C ASN A 225 20.03 -64.03 36.42
N SER A 226 19.17 -64.59 35.57
CA SER A 226 18.49 -65.86 35.89
C SER A 226 19.47 -67.02 36.08
N THR A 227 20.53 -67.06 35.26
CA THR A 227 21.56 -68.10 35.33
C THR A 227 22.39 -67.95 36.60
N LEU A 228 22.71 -66.70 36.98
CA LEU A 228 23.43 -66.38 38.20
C LEU A 228 22.64 -66.77 39.44
N VAL A 229 21.36 -66.40 39.52
CA VAL A 229 20.48 -66.79 40.63
C VAL A 229 20.42 -68.31 40.76
N ALA A 230 20.23 -69.03 39.65
CA ALA A 230 20.23 -70.50 39.67
C ALA A 230 21.57 -71.09 40.15
N ALA A 231 22.71 -70.50 39.77
CA ALA A 231 24.02 -70.94 40.25
C ALA A 231 24.24 -70.65 41.74
N ILE A 232 23.76 -69.51 42.24
CA ILE A 232 23.78 -69.16 43.66
C ILE A 232 22.95 -70.15 44.48
N THR A 233 21.74 -70.48 44.02
CA THR A 233 20.89 -71.47 44.70
C THR A 233 21.57 -72.84 44.74
N ARG A 234 22.09 -73.35 43.62
CA ARG A 234 22.84 -74.61 43.61
C ARG A 234 24.04 -74.61 44.55
N LEU A 235 24.73 -73.47 44.68
CA LEU A 235 25.85 -73.32 45.61
C LEU A 235 25.38 -73.35 47.07
N GLN A 236 24.22 -72.76 47.37
CA GLN A 236 23.61 -72.82 48.70
C GLN A 236 23.19 -74.25 49.03
N ASP A 237 22.47 -74.92 48.12
CA ASP A 237 22.04 -76.31 48.28
C ASP A 237 23.25 -77.23 48.56
N ALA A 238 24.32 -77.13 47.78
CA ALA A 238 25.54 -77.93 47.98
C ALA A 238 26.25 -77.62 49.31
N ARG A 239 26.15 -76.38 49.82
CA ARG A 239 26.71 -76.01 51.14
C ARG A 239 25.87 -76.57 52.27
N GLU A 240 24.54 -76.57 52.14
CA GLU A 240 23.61 -77.16 53.09
C GLU A 240 23.76 -78.68 53.15
N GLU A 241 23.84 -79.36 52.01
CA GLU A 241 24.11 -80.80 51.94
C GLU A 241 25.42 -81.17 52.64
N ARG A 242 26.48 -80.38 52.45
CA ARG A 242 27.76 -80.60 53.12
C ARG A 242 27.65 -80.43 54.64
N LEU A 243 26.95 -79.40 55.10
CA LEU A 243 26.72 -79.17 56.54
C LEU A 243 25.94 -80.33 57.17
N GLN A 244 24.88 -80.80 56.50
CA GLN A 244 24.12 -81.96 56.94
C GLN A 244 25.00 -83.22 57.03
N CYS A 245 25.83 -83.46 56.01
CA CYS A 245 26.79 -84.59 56.02
C CYS A 245 27.78 -84.49 57.19
N ASP A 246 28.28 -83.29 57.51
CA ASP A 246 29.19 -83.06 58.63
C ASP A 246 28.49 -83.29 59.99
N GLU A 247 27.23 -82.87 60.13
CA GLU A 247 26.40 -83.13 61.32
C GLU A 247 26.13 -84.62 61.52
N ASP A 248 25.69 -85.32 60.47
CA ASP A 248 25.42 -86.76 60.48
C ASP A 248 26.70 -87.56 60.82
N ASN A 249 27.86 -87.15 60.28
CA ASN A 249 29.15 -87.76 60.62
C ASN A 249 29.49 -87.57 62.11
N ASN A 250 29.32 -86.36 62.64
CA ASN A 250 29.57 -86.10 64.06
C ASN A 250 28.66 -86.94 64.96
N GLU A 251 27.39 -87.11 64.61
CA GLU A 251 26.46 -87.98 65.32
C GLU A 251 26.90 -89.45 65.27
N PHE A 252 27.34 -89.93 64.10
CA PHE A 252 27.90 -91.28 63.93
C PHE A 252 29.11 -91.54 64.83
N PHE A 253 30.07 -90.61 64.88
CA PHE A 253 31.24 -90.71 65.76
C PHE A 253 30.86 -90.70 67.25
N LEU A 254 29.87 -89.88 67.64
CA LEU A 254 29.35 -89.86 69.01
C LEU A 254 28.71 -91.20 69.39
N ASN A 255 27.96 -91.82 68.46
CA ASN A 255 27.32 -93.11 68.68
C ASN A 255 28.35 -94.26 68.76
N LEU A 256 29.44 -94.22 67.99
CA LEU A 256 30.55 -95.17 68.09
C LEU A 256 31.25 -95.11 69.44
N LYS A 257 31.47 -93.91 70.00
CA LYS A 257 32.13 -93.73 71.32
C LYS A 257 31.28 -94.21 72.50
N LYS A 258 29.97 -94.39 72.33
CA LYS A 258 29.04 -94.84 73.37
C LYS A 258 28.92 -96.38 73.48
N LYS A 259 29.55 -97.12 72.57
CA LYS A 259 29.63 -98.60 72.55
C LYS A 259 30.95 -99.07 73.15
#